data_AF-A0A947P668-F1
#
_entry.id   AF-A0A947P668-F1
#
_cell.length_a   1.000
_cell.length_b   1.000
_cell.length_c   1.000
_cell.angle_alpha   90.00
_cell.angle_beta   90.00
_cell.angle_gamma   90.00
#
_symmetry.space_group_name_H-M   'P 1'
#
loop_
_entity.id
_entity.type
_entity.pdbx_description
1 polymer ?
#
loop_
_entity_poly.entity_id
_entity_poly.type
_entity_poly.pdbx_seq_one_letter_code
_entity_poly.pdbx_strand_id
1 'polypeptide(L)'
;METISLQIKIGERIDNFNEFEENLIKMIRHEVLLAVSRYLESLDKELSCQFERDQSGYQYAGQVARTIRFYYGAIQIKRRRYRRKGKKDIYPLDLFLPLGKLSAKLTEIAIDLSTEIPYARSSRLVQEILDVKVSGKGLWHSGSRRTERTGRACYS
;
A
#
# COMPACT_ATOMS: atom_id res chain seq x y z
N MET A 1 16.46 14.08 8.18
CA MET A 1 14.99 13.95 7.99
C MET A 1 14.65 14.64 6.68
N GLU A 2 14.11 13.92 5.70
CA GLU A 2 13.53 14.57 4.52
C GLU A 2 12.21 15.23 4.93
N THR A 3 12.09 16.54 4.71
CA THR A 3 10.86 17.27 5.00
C THR A 3 9.92 17.21 3.80
N ILE A 4 8.74 16.60 3.99
CA ILE A 4 7.66 16.65 3.00
C ILE A 4 6.82 17.90 3.28
N SER A 5 6.86 18.88 2.38
CA SER A 5 6.00 20.07 2.44
C SER A 5 4.77 19.86 1.56
N LEU A 6 3.58 20.08 2.12
CA LEU A 6 2.30 19.99 1.41
C LEU A 6 1.73 21.40 1.27
N GLN A 7 1.36 21.81 0.06
CA GLN A 7 0.67 23.07 -0.20
C GLN A 7 -0.74 22.79 -0.70
N ILE A 8 -1.74 23.20 0.07
CA ILE A 8 -3.15 23.00 -0.26
C ILE A 8 -3.75 24.35 -0.63
N LYS A 9 -4.28 24.47 -1.84
CA LYS A 9 -4.98 25.67 -2.31
C LYS A 9 -6.49 25.44 -2.22
N ILE A 10 -7.14 26.11 -1.28
CA ILE A 10 -8.59 26.05 -1.12
C ILE A 10 -9.22 27.10 -2.05
N GLY A 11 -10.23 26.71 -2.83
CA GLY A 11 -10.93 27.61 -3.75
C GLY A 11 -11.73 28.71 -3.03
N GLU A 12 -11.90 29.86 -3.68
CA GLU A 12 -12.48 31.07 -3.08
C GLU A 12 -14.00 31.03 -2.84
N ARG A 13 -14.71 30.03 -3.39
CA ARG A 13 -16.13 29.79 -3.11
C ARG A 13 -16.38 28.33 -2.79
N ILE A 14 -16.84 28.09 -1.57
CA ILE A 14 -17.35 26.79 -1.13
C ILE A 14 -18.67 27.07 -0.44
N ASP A 15 -19.75 26.50 -0.98
CA ASP A 15 -21.12 26.89 -0.61
C ASP A 15 -21.62 26.18 0.65
N ASN A 16 -21.01 25.05 1.04
CA ASN A 16 -21.31 24.35 2.29
C ASN A 16 -20.11 23.56 2.86
N PHE A 17 -20.17 23.24 4.16
CA PHE A 17 -19.08 22.56 4.87
C PHE A 17 -18.80 21.14 4.34
N ASN A 18 -19.81 20.43 3.86
CA ASN A 18 -19.63 19.07 3.34
C ASN A 18 -18.78 19.10 2.05
N GLU A 19 -19.07 20.04 1.14
CA GLU A 19 -18.25 20.26 -0.06
C GLU A 19 -16.84 20.72 0.30
N PHE A 20 -16.67 21.53 1.34
CA PHE A 20 -15.35 21.89 1.85
C PHE A 20 -14.59 20.64 2.31
N GLU A 21 -15.21 19.80 3.13
CA GLU A 21 -14.60 18.59 3.67
C GLU A 21 -14.21 17.59 2.56
N GLU A 22 -15.10 17.33 1.61
CA GLU A 22 -14.83 16.44 0.48
C GLU A 22 -13.66 16.95 -0.38
N ASN A 23 -13.66 18.25 -0.68
CA ASN A 23 -12.58 18.87 -1.45
C ASN A 23 -11.25 18.85 -0.68
N LEU A 24 -11.29 19.12 0.62
CA LEU A 24 -10.11 19.06 1.49
C LEU A 24 -9.51 17.66 1.53
N ILE A 25 -10.33 16.63 1.75
CA ILE A 25 -9.88 15.22 1.77
C ILE A 25 -9.25 14.85 0.42
N LYS A 26 -9.89 15.23 -0.69
CA LYS A 26 -9.38 14.96 -2.04
C LYS A 26 -8.01 15.61 -2.28
N MET A 27 -7.85 16.87 -1.88
CA MET A 27 -6.59 17.59 -2.02
C MET A 27 -5.47 16.98 -1.16
N ILE A 28 -5.76 16.69 0.11
CA ILE A 28 -4.80 16.04 1.01
C ILE A 28 -4.35 14.70 0.43
N ARG A 29 -5.29 13.87 -0.02
CA ARG A 29 -4.97 12.57 -0.65
C ARG A 29 -4.06 12.75 -1.86
N HIS A 30 -4.35 13.71 -2.73
CA HIS A 30 -3.54 13.98 -3.91
C HIS A 30 -2.10 14.36 -3.56
N GLU A 31 -1.91 15.34 -2.68
CA GLU A 31 -0.58 15.82 -2.28
C GLU A 31 0.23 14.74 -1.54
N VAL A 32 -0.43 13.99 -0.65
CA VAL A 32 0.21 12.86 0.05
C VAL A 32 0.63 11.78 -0.95
N LEU A 33 -0.20 11.44 -1.93
CA LEU A 33 0.15 10.44 -2.95
C LEU A 33 1.37 10.88 -3.76
N LEU A 34 1.44 12.14 -4.18
CA LEU A 34 2.60 12.68 -4.89
C LEU A 34 3.87 12.64 -4.04
N ALA A 35 3.78 13.07 -2.79
CA ALA A 35 4.90 13.07 -1.87
C ALA A 35 5.43 11.65 -1.60
N VAL A 36 4.53 10.72 -1.29
CA VAL A 36 4.88 9.31 -1.04
C VAL A 36 5.47 8.66 -2.31
N SER A 37 4.94 8.97 -3.50
CA SER A 37 5.51 8.47 -4.76
C SER A 37 6.94 8.92 -4.97
N ARG A 38 7.23 10.20 -4.77
CA ARG A 38 8.60 10.74 -4.88
C ARG A 38 9.54 10.10 -3.87
N TYR A 39 9.09 9.96 -2.63
CA TYR A 39 9.86 9.29 -1.58
C TYR A 39 10.18 7.83 -1.94
N LEU A 40 9.18 7.06 -2.39
CA LEU A 40 9.38 5.65 -2.75
C LEU A 40 10.27 5.47 -3.98
N GLU A 41 10.23 6.39 -4.94
CA GLU A 41 11.17 6.40 -6.07
C GLU A 41 12.61 6.72 -5.64
N SER A 42 12.78 7.63 -4.67
CA SER A 42 14.08 7.94 -4.06
C SER A 42 14.62 6.72 -3.30
N LEU A 43 13.77 6.11 -2.49
CA LEU A 43 14.10 4.92 -1.71
C LEU A 43 14.45 3.72 -2.61
N ASP A 44 13.72 3.50 -3.70
CA ASP A 44 14.07 2.45 -4.69
C ASP A 44 15.47 2.67 -5.26
N LYS A 45 15.84 3.93 -5.55
CA LYS A 45 17.18 4.27 -6.03
C LYS A 45 18.25 3.94 -5.01
N GLU A 46 18.06 4.39 -3.77
CA GLU A 46 18.99 4.14 -2.66
C GLU A 46 19.19 2.64 -2.40
N LEU A 47 18.09 1.91 -2.21
CA LEU A 47 18.12 0.47 -1.95
C LEU A 47 18.74 -0.31 -3.10
N SER A 48 18.52 0.11 -4.34
CA SER A 48 19.14 -0.50 -5.51
C SER A 48 20.66 -0.25 -5.55
N CYS A 49 21.09 0.98 -5.29
CA CYS A 49 22.53 1.30 -5.23
C CYS A 49 23.24 0.56 -4.09
N GLN A 50 22.57 0.33 -2.96
CA GLN A 50 23.11 -0.49 -1.88
C GLN A 50 23.15 -1.97 -2.28
N PHE A 51 22.08 -2.48 -2.88
CA PHE A 51 22.00 -3.87 -3.32
C PHE A 51 23.07 -4.21 -4.37
N GLU A 52 23.33 -3.33 -5.34
CA GLU A 52 24.38 -3.54 -6.35
C GLU A 52 25.79 -3.60 -5.74
N ARG A 53 26.03 -2.84 -4.66
CA ARG A 53 27.30 -2.88 -3.91
C ARG A 53 27.46 -4.20 -3.14
N ASP A 54 26.40 -4.64 -2.48
CA ASP A 54 26.44 -5.79 -1.59
C ASP A 54 26.29 -7.15 -2.32
N GLN A 55 25.69 -7.16 -3.52
CA GLN A 55 25.29 -8.37 -4.24
C GLN A 55 25.76 -8.38 -5.70
N SER A 56 27.08 -8.32 -5.91
CA SER A 56 27.74 -8.30 -7.23
C SER A 56 27.39 -9.44 -8.21
N GLY A 57 26.76 -10.52 -7.72
CA GLY A 57 26.31 -11.64 -8.55
C GLY A 57 24.93 -11.45 -9.19
N TYR A 58 24.21 -10.38 -8.88
CA TYR A 58 22.88 -10.09 -9.44
C TYR A 58 22.98 -8.99 -10.51
N GLN A 59 22.29 -9.19 -11.63
CA GLN A 59 22.25 -8.23 -12.73
C GLN A 59 20.90 -7.52 -12.79
N TYR A 60 20.94 -6.23 -13.09
CA TYR A 60 19.73 -5.46 -13.33
C TYR A 60 18.96 -6.02 -14.55
N ALA A 61 17.67 -6.28 -14.36
CA ALA A 61 16.82 -7.00 -15.30
C ALA A 61 15.51 -6.26 -15.60
N GLY A 62 15.50 -4.93 -15.45
CA GLY A 62 14.38 -4.04 -15.76
C GLY A 62 13.60 -3.55 -14.53
N GLN A 63 12.47 -2.88 -14.80
CA GLN A 63 11.54 -2.41 -13.76
C GLN A 63 10.20 -3.14 -13.87
N VAL A 64 9.57 -3.38 -12.72
CA VAL A 64 8.24 -3.99 -12.63
C VAL A 64 7.33 -3.06 -11.86
N ALA A 65 6.17 -2.73 -12.42
CA ALA A 65 5.17 -1.92 -11.74
C ALA A 65 4.41 -2.74 -10.70
N ARG A 66 4.07 -2.10 -9.57
CA ARG A 66 3.25 -2.67 -8.51
C ARG A 66 2.32 -1.61 -7.94
N THR A 67 1.05 -1.94 -7.78
CA THR A 67 0.07 -1.06 -7.13
C THR A 67 -0.15 -1.46 -5.68
N ILE A 68 0.00 -0.49 -4.78
CA ILE A 68 -0.23 -0.65 -3.34
C ILE A 68 -1.33 0.32 -2.92
N ARG A 69 -2.21 -0.14 -2.03
CA ARG A 69 -3.30 0.65 -1.48
C ARG A 69 -3.06 0.84 0.01
N PHE A 70 -3.10 2.10 0.43
CA PHE A 70 -2.96 2.53 1.82
C PHE A 70 -4.02 3.60 2.11
N TYR A 71 -4.02 4.13 3.34
CA TYR A 71 -5.12 4.95 3.85
C TYR A 71 -5.47 6.16 2.96
N TYR A 72 -4.47 6.76 2.32
CA TYR A 72 -4.64 7.96 1.50
C TYR A 72 -4.91 7.65 0.02
N GLY A 73 -4.95 6.38 -0.38
CA GLY A 73 -5.32 5.95 -1.72
C GLY A 73 -4.43 4.84 -2.30
N ALA A 74 -4.50 4.70 -3.62
CA ALA A 74 -3.70 3.74 -4.38
C ALA A 74 -2.51 4.43 -5.04
N ILE A 75 -1.33 3.82 -4.90
CA ILE A 75 -0.08 4.28 -5.52
C ILE A 75 0.50 3.19 -6.40
N GLN A 76 0.91 3.56 -7.61
CA GLN A 76 1.63 2.68 -8.52
C GLN A 76 3.12 3.00 -8.47
N ILE A 77 3.92 2.01 -8.10
CA ILE A 77 5.36 2.14 -7.89
C ILE A 77 6.08 1.30 -8.94
N LYS A 78 7.13 1.84 -9.55
CA LYS A 78 8.05 1.09 -10.41
C LYS A 78 9.26 0.69 -9.58
N ARG A 79 9.41 -0.62 -9.35
CA ARG A 79 10.53 -1.19 -8.57
C ARG A 79 11.52 -1.87 -9.50
N ARG A 80 12.81 -1.75 -9.19
CA ARG A 80 13.87 -2.41 -9.98
C ARG A 80 13.94 -3.91 -9.68
N ARG A 81 14.16 -4.69 -10.73
CA ARG A 81 14.28 -6.16 -10.68
C ARG A 81 15.72 -6.55 -10.89
N TYR A 82 16.23 -7.41 -10.02
CA TYR A 82 17.55 -7.99 -10.10
C TYR A 82 17.47 -9.50 -10.24
N ARG A 83 18.22 -10.08 -11.19
CA ARG A 83 18.21 -11.50 -11.49
C ARG A 83 19.60 -12.10 -11.40
N ARG A 84 19.67 -13.35 -10.93
CA ARG A 84 20.86 -14.19 -10.95
C ARG A 84 20.48 -15.58 -11.42
N LYS A 85 21.29 -16.17 -12.30
CA LYS A 85 21.03 -17.50 -12.87
C LYS A 85 20.89 -18.54 -11.75
N GLY A 86 19.80 -19.30 -11.78
CA GLY A 86 19.50 -20.34 -10.77
C GLY A 86 18.99 -19.81 -9.42
N LYS A 87 18.80 -18.50 -9.24
CA LYS A 87 18.19 -17.90 -8.04
C LYS A 87 16.91 -17.16 -8.36
N LYS A 88 16.08 -16.93 -7.33
CA LYS A 88 14.88 -16.10 -7.43
C LYS A 88 15.26 -14.65 -7.71
N ASP A 89 14.40 -13.98 -8.47
CA ASP A 89 14.49 -12.55 -8.72
C ASP A 89 14.29 -11.78 -7.40
N ILE A 90 15.07 -10.71 -7.24
CA ILE A 90 15.03 -9.85 -6.06
C ILE A 90 14.56 -8.45 -6.47
N TYR A 91 13.74 -7.87 -5.61
CA TYR A 91 13.25 -6.50 -5.72
C TYR A 91 13.60 -5.79 -4.41
N PRO A 92 14.66 -4.97 -4.35
CA PRO A 92 15.13 -4.37 -3.09
C PRO A 92 14.02 -3.63 -2.33
N LEU A 93 13.16 -2.92 -3.06
CA LEU A 93 12.04 -2.18 -2.49
C LEU A 93 10.98 -3.06 -1.80
N ASP A 94 10.87 -4.35 -2.14
CA ASP A 94 9.91 -5.25 -1.51
C ASP A 94 10.18 -5.51 -0.03
N LEU A 95 11.40 -5.22 0.46
CA LEU A 95 11.72 -5.31 1.88
C LEU A 95 10.96 -4.26 2.72
N PHE A 96 10.66 -3.11 2.12
CA PHE A 96 9.92 -2.03 2.75
C PHE A 96 8.40 -2.13 2.50
N LEU A 97 8.01 -2.68 1.34
CA LEU A 97 6.61 -2.74 0.93
C LEU A 97 5.85 -3.89 1.61
N PRO A 98 4.54 -3.74 1.86
CA PRO A 98 3.71 -4.84 2.34
C PRO A 98 3.77 -6.03 1.37
N LEU A 99 3.56 -7.26 1.86
CA LEU A 99 3.52 -8.45 1.00
C LEU A 99 2.30 -8.48 0.06
N GLY A 100 1.20 -7.84 0.46
CA GLY A 100 -0.07 -7.81 -0.26
C GLY A 100 -0.28 -6.57 -1.13
N LYS A 101 -1.52 -6.39 -1.60
CA LYS A 101 -1.96 -5.15 -2.28
C LYS A 101 -2.41 -4.06 -1.30
N LEU A 102 -2.71 -4.43 -0.05
CA LEU A 102 -3.16 -3.54 1.00
C LEU A 102 -2.01 -3.32 2.01
N SER A 103 -1.94 -2.13 2.58
CA SER A 103 -1.14 -1.89 3.78
C SER A 103 -1.61 -2.79 4.94
N ALA A 104 -0.73 -3.03 5.91
CA ALA A 104 -1.05 -3.87 7.07
C ALA A 104 -2.29 -3.35 7.82
N LYS A 105 -2.37 -2.03 8.05
CA LYS A 105 -3.50 -1.41 8.76
C LYS A 105 -4.83 -1.57 8.02
N LEU A 106 -4.84 -1.41 6.70
CA LEU A 106 -6.05 -1.66 5.91
C LEU A 106 -6.44 -3.14 5.87
N THR A 107 -5.44 -4.02 5.94
CA THR A 107 -5.69 -5.46 6.03
C THR A 107 -6.36 -5.81 7.36
N GLU A 108 -5.94 -5.18 8.46
CA GLU A 108 -6.59 -5.32 9.78
C GLU A 108 -8.02 -4.82 9.76
N ILE A 109 -8.25 -3.57 9.32
CA ILE A 109 -9.60 -2.99 9.23
C ILE A 109 -10.52 -3.87 8.39
N ALA A 110 -10.02 -4.40 7.26
CA ALA A 110 -10.80 -5.28 6.41
C ALA A 110 -11.11 -6.64 7.06
N ILE A 111 -10.22 -7.16 7.91
CA ILE A 111 -10.46 -8.37 8.71
C ILE A 111 -11.53 -8.08 9.76
N ASP A 112 -11.36 -7.03 10.56
CA ASP A 112 -12.28 -6.66 11.64
C ASP A 112 -13.70 -6.40 11.12
N LEU A 113 -13.81 -5.66 10.01
CA LEU A 113 -15.09 -5.42 9.35
C LEU A 113 -15.72 -6.70 8.78
N SER A 114 -14.91 -7.68 8.36
CA SER A 114 -15.43 -8.96 7.86
C SER A 114 -15.96 -9.87 8.97
N THR A 115 -15.51 -9.65 10.21
CA THR A 115 -15.92 -10.41 11.39
C THR A 115 -17.09 -9.78 12.15
N GLU A 116 -17.24 -8.46 12.13
CA GLU A 116 -18.20 -7.74 13.00
C GLU A 116 -19.49 -7.31 12.31
N ILE A 117 -19.52 -7.19 10.98
CA ILE A 117 -20.66 -6.62 10.24
C ILE A 117 -21.04 -7.56 9.08
N PRO A 118 -22.34 -7.68 8.72
CA PRO A 118 -22.76 -8.36 7.50
C PRO A 118 -21.97 -7.87 6.28
N TYR A 119 -21.34 -8.79 5.57
CA TYR A 119 -20.38 -8.56 4.49
C TYR A 119 -20.76 -7.45 3.49
N ALA A 120 -22.04 -7.32 3.15
CA ALA A 120 -22.52 -6.30 2.23
C ALA A 120 -22.31 -4.86 2.75
N ARG A 121 -22.42 -4.65 4.06
CA ARG A 121 -22.23 -3.34 4.70
C ARG A 121 -20.74 -3.07 4.94
N SER A 122 -19.97 -4.09 5.29
CA SER A 122 -18.50 -4.02 5.40
C SER A 122 -17.85 -3.67 4.06
N SER A 123 -18.26 -4.33 2.98
CA SER A 123 -17.75 -4.07 1.63
C SER A 123 -18.04 -2.63 1.17
N ARG A 124 -19.23 -2.09 1.50
CA ARG A 124 -19.58 -0.69 1.22
C ARG A 124 -18.69 0.29 1.98
N LEU A 125 -18.51 0.10 3.29
CA LEU A 125 -17.65 0.97 4.10
C LEU A 125 -16.19 0.91 3.67
N VAL A 126 -15.67 -0.30 3.38
CA VAL A 126 -14.32 -0.48 2.84
C VAL A 126 -14.18 0.18 1.47
N GLN A 127 -15.20 0.10 0.61
CA GLN A 127 -15.19 0.73 -0.69
C GLN A 127 -15.30 2.26 -0.60
N GLU A 128 -16.13 2.80 0.29
CA GLU A 128 -16.23 4.25 0.53
C GLU A 128 -14.93 4.83 1.11
N ILE A 129 -14.31 4.11 2.05
CA ILE A 129 -13.08 4.58 2.70
C ILE A 129 -11.87 4.45 1.76
N LEU A 130 -11.79 3.37 0.97
CA LEU A 130 -10.59 3.01 0.21
C LEU A 130 -10.69 3.19 -1.30
N ASP A 131 -11.89 3.43 -1.83
CA ASP A 131 -12.19 3.43 -3.27
C ASP A 131 -11.74 2.15 -4.00
N VAL A 132 -11.95 0.99 -3.36
CA VAL A 132 -11.56 -0.32 -3.89
C VAL A 132 -12.72 -1.29 -3.80
N LYS A 133 -13.11 -1.89 -4.93
CA LYS A 133 -13.93 -3.11 -4.95
C LYS A 133 -13.09 -4.27 -4.40
N VAL A 134 -13.27 -4.60 -3.13
CA VAL A 134 -12.65 -5.78 -2.53
C VAL A 134 -13.59 -6.97 -2.70
N SER A 135 -13.12 -8.10 -3.23
CA SER A 135 -13.92 -9.33 -3.28
C SER A 135 -13.82 -10.08 -1.95
N GLY A 136 -14.96 -10.48 -1.39
CA GLY A 136 -15.05 -11.10 -0.06
C GLY A 136 -14.27 -12.40 0.08
N LYS A 137 -14.10 -13.11 -1.04
CA LYS A 137 -13.32 -14.34 -1.10
C LYS A 137 -11.82 -14.11 -0.83
N GLY A 138 -11.28 -12.96 -1.25
CA GLY A 138 -9.88 -12.59 -1.02
C GLY A 138 -9.56 -12.18 0.41
N LEU A 139 -10.53 -11.58 1.11
CA LEU A 139 -10.42 -11.22 2.53
C LEU A 139 -10.51 -12.45 3.43
N TRP A 140 -11.47 -13.34 3.15
CA TRP A 140 -11.62 -14.62 3.86
C TRP A 140 -10.33 -15.46 3.83
N HIS A 141 -9.71 -15.62 2.66
CA HIS A 141 -8.43 -16.35 2.56
C HIS A 141 -7.29 -15.71 3.36
N SER A 142 -7.30 -14.39 3.56
CA SER A 142 -6.29 -13.68 4.34
C SER A 142 -6.54 -13.84 5.85
N GLY A 143 -7.81 -13.85 6.27
CA GLY A 143 -8.24 -14.15 7.64
C GLY A 143 -7.98 -15.60 8.05
N SER A 144 -8.32 -16.58 7.20
CA SER A 144 -8.14 -18.02 7.49
C SER A 144 -6.67 -18.42 7.68
N ARG A 145 -5.73 -17.78 6.97
CA ARG A 145 -4.28 -17.99 7.17
C ARG A 145 -3.77 -17.43 8.50
N ARG A 146 -4.49 -16.48 9.10
CA ARG A 146 -4.15 -15.88 10.39
C ARG A 146 -4.63 -16.80 11.52
N THR A 147 -5.86 -17.31 11.46
CA THR A 147 -6.39 -18.27 12.44
C THR A 147 -5.62 -19.61 12.45
N GLU A 148 -5.13 -20.10 11.31
CA GLU A 148 -4.26 -21.28 11.26
C GLU A 148 -2.89 -21.06 11.93
N ARG A 149 -2.40 -19.82 11.99
CA ARG A 149 -1.13 -19.48 12.66
C ARG A 149 -1.29 -19.28 14.17
N THR A 150 -2.40 -18.70 14.62
CA THR A 150 -2.71 -18.60 16.05
C THR A 150 -3.19 -19.92 16.65
N GLY A 151 -3.87 -20.77 15.87
CA GLY A 151 -4.32 -22.09 16.33
C GLY A 151 -3.19 -23.11 16.56
N ARG A 152 -2.03 -22.97 15.90
CA ARG A 152 -0.84 -23.81 16.17
C ARG A 152 -0.01 -23.34 17.36
N ALA A 153 -0.21 -22.13 17.85
CA ALA A 153 0.52 -21.60 19.02
C ALA A 153 -0.11 -22.00 20.37
N CYS A 154 -1.32 -22.58 20.37
CA CYS A 154 -2.01 -23.01 21.58
C CYS A 154 -2.02 -24.54 21.80
N TYR A 155 -1.37 -25.31 20.91
CA TYR A 155 -1.12 -26.74 21.09
C TYR A 155 0.33 -27.04 20.70
N SER A 156 1.26 -26.61 21.53
CA SER A 156 2.68 -27.03 21.55
C SER A 156 3.21 -26.84 22.96
#